data_AF-A0A7S3MMF6-F1
#
_entry.id   AF-A0A7S3MMF6-F1
#
_cell.length_a   1.000
_cell.length_b   1.000
_cell.length_c   1.000
_cell.angle_alpha   90.00
_cell.angle_beta   90.00
_cell.angle_gamma   90.00
#
_symmetry.space_group_name_H-M   'P 1'
#
loop_
_entity.id
_entity.type
_entity.pdbx_description
1 polymer ?
#
loop_
_entity_poly.entity_id
_entity_poly.type
_entity_poly.pdbx_seq_one_letter_code
_entity_poly.pdbx_strand_id
1 'polypeptide(L)'
;MTLAEYEAVGDLITGYLQNVMKNRFGMQEIWVGDSANPNGPKVNIFVSDDFFVNMGRCLVLLQGTGACRAGMWARSLCFNENLTVGSMLPMLEFAKATGQSVLIANPNMAKDPLSGVAVPNCGTMSMHCKYIWEHFLSKEKCPATSLSIMAHSAGGRCTATLFKDYRAEFLQ
;
A
#
# COMPACT_ATOMS: atom_id res chain seq x y z
N MET A 1 13.97 17.49 19.82
CA MET A 1 12.93 16.45 19.74
C MET A 1 13.56 15.12 20.10
N THR A 2 13.01 14.42 21.09
CA THR A 2 13.41 13.06 21.45
C THR A 2 12.97 12.06 20.37
N LEU A 3 13.49 10.83 20.40
CA LEU A 3 13.04 9.78 19.49
C LEU A 3 11.54 9.49 19.64
N ALA A 4 11.02 9.51 20.87
CA ALA A 4 9.60 9.27 21.14
C ALA A 4 8.71 10.37 20.56
N GLU A 5 9.11 11.62 20.68
CA GLU A 5 8.40 12.75 20.06
C GLU A 5 8.46 12.66 18.52
N TYR A 6 9.60 12.25 17.95
CA TYR A 6 9.74 12.05 16.50
C TYR A 6 8.79 10.96 15.98
N GLU A 7 8.67 9.84 16.67
CA GLU A 7 7.73 8.77 16.31
C GLU A 7 6.28 9.23 16.43
N ALA A 8 5.91 9.94 17.51
CA ALA A 8 4.55 10.45 17.71
C ALA A 8 4.12 11.41 16.59
N VAL A 9 5.02 12.30 16.15
CA VAL A 9 4.77 13.18 14.99
C VAL A 9 4.64 12.35 13.71
N GLY A 10 5.42 11.29 13.58
CA GLY A 10 5.36 10.36 12.44
C GLY A 10 4.02 9.65 12.32
N ASP A 11 3.48 9.19 13.44
CA ASP A 11 2.18 8.55 13.52
C ASP A 11 1.04 9.54 13.24
N LEU A 12 1.14 10.76 13.77
CA LEU A 12 0.19 11.84 13.48
C LEU A 12 0.13 12.14 11.98
N ILE A 13 1.29 12.28 11.33
CA ILE A 13 1.37 12.55 9.90
C ILE A 13 0.84 11.37 9.08
N THR A 14 1.12 10.14 9.51
CA THR A 14 0.56 8.93 8.87
C THR A 14 -0.97 8.96 8.93
N GLY A 15 -1.55 9.23 10.09
CA GLY A 15 -3.00 9.31 10.27
C GLY A 15 -3.62 10.44 9.42
N TYR A 16 -3.02 11.62 9.43
CA TYR A 16 -3.46 12.75 8.59
C TYR A 16 -3.43 12.39 7.10
N LEU A 17 -2.33 11.80 6.63
CA LEU A 17 -2.16 11.42 5.24
C LEU A 17 -3.20 10.39 4.79
N GLN A 18 -3.44 9.35 5.59
CA GLN A 18 -4.48 8.36 5.31
C GLN A 18 -5.88 8.97 5.33
N ASN A 19 -6.13 9.95 6.21
CA ASN A 19 -7.38 10.70 6.19
C ASN A 19 -7.55 11.54 4.92
N VAL A 20 -6.48 12.16 4.40
CA VAL A 20 -6.50 12.85 3.11
C VAL A 20 -6.79 11.88 1.97
N MET A 21 -6.16 10.69 1.96
CA MET A 21 -6.44 9.66 0.96
C MET A 21 -7.93 9.26 0.95
N LYS A 22 -8.51 9.03 2.12
CA LYS A 22 -9.94 8.67 2.25
C LYS A 22 -10.86 9.81 1.79
N ASN A 23 -10.66 11.02 2.33
CA ASN A 23 -11.63 12.10 2.17
C ASN A 23 -11.48 12.87 0.84
N ARG A 24 -10.25 13.07 0.36
CA ARG A 24 -9.99 13.83 -0.88
C ARG A 24 -9.97 12.94 -2.12
N PHE A 25 -9.52 11.70 -1.97
CA PHE A 25 -9.33 10.78 -3.09
C PHE A 25 -10.33 9.61 -3.09
N GLY A 26 -11.20 9.50 -2.09
CA GLY A 26 -12.21 8.43 -2.02
C GLY A 26 -11.62 7.04 -1.78
N MET A 27 -10.34 6.96 -1.35
CA MET A 27 -9.68 5.68 -1.12
C MET A 27 -10.40 4.90 -0.03
N GLN A 28 -10.67 3.63 -0.28
CA GLN A 28 -11.27 2.70 0.66
C GLN A 28 -10.17 1.98 1.43
N GLU A 29 -10.29 1.98 2.76
CA GLU A 29 -9.38 1.26 3.65
C GLU A 29 -9.89 -0.18 3.83
N ILE A 30 -9.09 -1.15 3.41
CA ILE A 30 -9.41 -2.58 3.53
C ILE A 30 -8.45 -3.20 4.54
N TRP A 31 -9.00 -3.96 5.47
CA TRP A 31 -8.22 -4.71 6.45
C TRP A 31 -8.05 -6.16 5.99
N VAL A 32 -6.80 -6.55 5.78
CA VAL A 32 -6.43 -7.86 5.25
C VAL A 32 -5.71 -8.71 6.28
N GLY A 33 -5.96 -10.01 6.24
CA GLY A 33 -5.41 -11.00 7.15
C GLY A 33 -5.61 -12.40 6.60
N ASP A 34 -5.61 -13.40 7.47
CA ASP A 34 -5.90 -14.77 7.05
C ASP A 34 -7.37 -14.93 6.62
N SER A 35 -7.61 -15.28 5.36
CA SER A 35 -8.96 -15.53 4.83
C SER A 35 -9.70 -16.65 5.58
N ALA A 36 -8.99 -17.62 6.16
CA ALA A 36 -9.57 -18.68 6.96
C ALA A 36 -9.99 -18.23 8.37
N ASN A 37 -9.49 -17.08 8.83
CA ASN A 37 -9.84 -16.49 10.12
C ASN A 37 -10.18 -15.00 9.97
N PRO A 38 -11.41 -14.66 9.56
CA PRO A 38 -11.84 -13.26 9.35
C PRO A 38 -11.76 -12.38 10.61
N ASN A 39 -11.79 -12.99 11.79
CA ASN A 39 -11.65 -12.29 13.09
C ASN A 39 -10.20 -12.28 13.60
N GLY A 40 -9.25 -12.77 12.80
CA GLY A 40 -7.84 -12.82 13.11
C GLY A 40 -7.13 -11.46 13.01
N PRO A 41 -5.83 -11.45 13.30
CA PRO A 41 -5.01 -10.25 13.22
C PRO A 41 -4.94 -9.77 11.76
N LYS A 42 -5.00 -8.45 11.57
CA LYS A 42 -5.14 -7.81 10.25
C LYS A 42 -4.34 -6.52 10.13
N VAL A 43 -3.94 -6.20 8.90
CA VAL A 43 -3.27 -4.94 8.53
C VAL A 43 -4.05 -4.23 7.45
N ASN A 44 -3.90 -2.91 7.34
CA ASN A 44 -4.64 -2.17 6.34
C ASN A 44 -3.89 -2.08 5.00
N ILE A 45 -4.67 -2.02 3.92
CA ILE A 45 -4.28 -1.52 2.60
C ILE A 45 -5.31 -0.47 2.16
N PHE A 46 -5.04 0.21 1.06
CA PHE A 46 -6.00 1.15 0.48
C PHE A 46 -6.23 0.83 -0.99
N VAL A 47 -7.48 0.91 -1.44
CA VAL A 47 -7.85 0.78 -2.85
C VAL A 47 -8.73 1.95 -3.29
N SER A 48 -8.77 2.27 -4.57
CA SER A 48 -9.76 3.22 -5.09
C SER A 48 -11.18 2.63 -5.02
N ASP A 49 -12.20 3.49 -5.04
CA ASP A 49 -13.61 3.09 -5.00
C ASP A 49 -14.02 2.20 -6.20
N ASP A 50 -13.36 2.40 -7.34
CA ASP A 50 -13.57 1.64 -8.58
C ASP A 50 -12.68 0.39 -8.71
N PHE A 51 -11.82 0.08 -7.73
CA PHE A 51 -10.80 -0.97 -7.86
C PHE A 51 -11.35 -2.34 -8.31
N PHE A 52 -12.49 -2.77 -7.75
CA PHE A 52 -13.09 -4.08 -8.05
C PHE A 52 -13.95 -4.11 -9.31
N VAL A 53 -14.08 -3.00 -10.04
CA VAL A 53 -14.91 -2.92 -11.26
C VAL A 53 -14.21 -2.25 -12.44
N ASN A 54 -13.11 -1.54 -12.21
CA ASN A 54 -12.37 -0.84 -13.26
C ASN A 54 -11.58 -1.85 -14.13
N MET A 55 -12.01 -2.02 -15.38
CA MET A 55 -11.37 -2.90 -16.37
C MET A 55 -10.22 -2.23 -17.16
N GLY A 56 -9.87 -0.99 -16.81
CA GLY A 56 -8.79 -0.23 -17.40
C GLY A 56 -7.43 -0.58 -16.81
N ARG A 57 -6.69 0.44 -16.35
CA ARG A 57 -5.36 0.28 -15.75
C ARG A 57 -5.44 0.41 -14.24
N CYS A 58 -4.65 -0.38 -13.52
CA CYS A 58 -4.48 -0.26 -12.08
C CYS A 58 -3.03 0.16 -11.74
N LEU A 59 -2.90 1.22 -10.95
CA LEU A 59 -1.64 1.69 -10.38
C LEU A 59 -1.43 1.10 -8.99
N VAL A 60 -0.36 0.32 -8.81
CA VAL A 60 0.04 -0.29 -7.55
C VAL A 60 1.18 0.50 -6.93
N LEU A 61 1.01 0.97 -5.70
CA LEU A 61 1.99 1.81 -4.99
C LEU A 61 2.64 1.04 -3.84
N LEU A 62 3.98 0.95 -3.86
CA LEU A 62 4.78 0.21 -2.88
C LEU A 62 5.81 1.10 -2.18
N GLN A 63 5.60 1.36 -0.90
CA GLN A 63 6.49 2.16 -0.05
C GLN A 63 7.88 1.54 0.18
N GLY A 64 8.79 2.37 0.71
CA GLY A 64 10.10 1.92 1.22
C GLY A 64 10.01 1.23 2.58
N THR A 65 11.16 0.87 3.15
CA THR A 65 11.24 0.18 4.46
C THR A 65 11.04 1.12 5.65
N GLY A 66 11.05 0.54 6.84
CA GLY A 66 11.10 1.23 8.12
C GLY A 66 9.76 1.82 8.50
N ALA A 67 9.77 3.12 8.73
CA ALA A 67 8.68 3.81 9.39
C ALA A 67 7.61 4.35 8.43
N CYS A 68 7.77 4.10 7.12
CA CYS A 68 6.77 4.42 6.11
C CYS A 68 5.53 3.53 6.30
N ARG A 69 4.36 4.09 6.02
CA ARG A 69 3.05 3.41 6.02
C ARG A 69 2.30 3.76 4.73
N ALA A 70 1.22 3.04 4.45
CA ALA A 70 0.47 3.23 3.21
C ALA A 70 0.13 4.71 2.99
N GLY A 71 0.47 5.21 1.81
CA GLY A 71 0.38 6.62 1.44
C GLY A 71 1.72 7.37 1.48
N MET A 72 2.75 6.87 2.15
CA MET A 72 4.02 7.58 2.39
C MET A 72 5.20 6.99 1.62
N TRP A 73 6.03 7.85 1.02
CA TRP A 73 7.32 7.45 0.44
C TRP A 73 8.47 7.51 1.44
N ALA A 74 8.55 8.60 2.20
CA ALA A 74 9.58 8.83 3.20
C ALA A 74 9.09 9.81 4.28
N ARG A 75 9.20 9.40 5.55
CA ARG A 75 8.83 10.23 6.70
C ARG A 75 9.63 11.54 6.77
N SER A 76 10.94 11.48 6.50
CA SER A 76 11.81 12.66 6.52
C SER A 76 11.38 13.73 5.51
N LEU A 77 10.92 13.32 4.32
CA LEU A 77 10.44 14.26 3.30
C LEU A 77 9.08 14.86 3.69
N CYS A 78 8.19 14.06 4.30
CA CYS A 78 6.93 14.60 4.84
C CYS A 78 7.17 15.65 5.93
N PHE A 79 8.24 15.51 6.72
CA PHE A 79 8.57 16.41 7.83
C PHE A 79 9.29 17.67 7.34
N ASN A 80 10.31 17.49 6.52
CA ASN A 80 11.27 18.54 6.23
C ASN A 80 10.92 19.34 4.97
N GLU A 81 10.14 18.75 4.05
CA GLU A 81 9.78 19.37 2.79
C GLU A 81 8.27 19.68 2.74
N ASN A 82 7.46 18.67 2.45
CA ASN A 82 6.00 18.73 2.45
C ASN A 82 5.41 17.34 2.10
N LEU A 83 4.11 17.21 2.26
CA LEU A 83 3.38 16.00 1.91
C LEU A 83 3.39 15.71 0.42
N THR A 84 3.42 16.72 -0.45
CA THR A 84 3.44 16.49 -1.91
C THR A 84 4.66 15.65 -2.31
N VAL A 85 5.84 15.98 -1.80
CA VAL A 85 7.09 15.25 -2.12
C VAL A 85 7.20 13.96 -1.31
N GLY A 86 6.84 13.99 -0.02
CA GLY A 86 7.03 12.84 0.87
C GLY A 86 6.00 11.72 0.75
N SER A 87 4.93 11.92 -0.02
CA SER A 87 3.78 11.02 -0.06
C SER A 87 3.36 10.61 -1.47
N MET A 88 2.44 9.64 -1.51
CA MET A 88 1.79 9.12 -2.69
C MET A 88 0.65 10.00 -3.21
N LEU A 89 0.32 11.13 -2.55
CA LEU A 89 -0.80 11.99 -2.96
C LEU A 89 -0.71 12.46 -4.43
N PRO A 90 0.45 12.86 -4.97
CA PRO A 90 0.55 13.22 -6.39
C PRO A 90 0.23 12.04 -7.32
N MET A 91 0.51 10.81 -6.88
CA MET A 91 0.18 9.61 -7.66
C MET A 91 -1.31 9.31 -7.64
N LEU A 92 -2.00 9.61 -6.55
CA LEU A 92 -3.46 9.56 -6.49
C LEU A 92 -4.09 10.62 -7.40
N GLU A 93 -3.53 11.84 -7.43
CA GLU A 93 -3.96 12.89 -8.37
C GLU A 93 -3.77 12.44 -9.83
N PHE A 94 -2.60 11.89 -10.14
CA PHE A 94 -2.30 11.34 -11.47
C PHE A 94 -3.23 10.19 -11.87
N ALA A 95 -3.44 9.21 -10.99
CA ALA A 95 -4.30 8.07 -11.25
C ALA A 95 -5.74 8.52 -11.54
N LYS A 96 -6.28 9.43 -10.72
CA LYS A 96 -7.60 10.02 -10.93
C LYS A 96 -7.70 10.77 -12.26
N ALA A 97 -6.69 11.58 -12.60
CA ALA A 97 -6.66 12.33 -13.86
C ALA A 97 -6.56 11.41 -15.11
N THR A 98 -6.08 10.19 -14.94
CA THR A 98 -5.85 9.23 -16.03
C THR A 98 -6.81 8.03 -16.02
N GLY A 99 -7.83 8.06 -15.15
CA GLY A 99 -8.86 7.02 -15.04
C GLY A 99 -8.34 5.66 -14.57
N GLN A 100 -7.26 5.65 -13.79
CA GLN A 100 -6.66 4.43 -13.26
C GLN A 100 -7.25 4.09 -11.89
N SER A 101 -7.56 2.82 -11.66
CA SER A 101 -7.77 2.33 -10.31
C SER A 101 -6.44 2.28 -9.56
N VAL A 102 -6.49 2.25 -8.23
CA VAL A 102 -5.29 2.28 -7.38
C VAL A 102 -5.36 1.21 -6.32
N LEU A 103 -4.21 0.57 -6.05
CA LEU A 103 -3.96 -0.19 -4.83
C LEU A 103 -2.68 0.32 -4.15
N ILE A 104 -2.76 0.60 -2.85
CA ILE A 104 -1.63 0.95 -1.99
C ILE A 104 -1.46 -0.15 -0.95
N ALA A 105 -0.35 -0.88 -1.03
CA ALA A 105 0.02 -1.88 -0.03
C ALA A 105 0.62 -1.23 1.23
N ASN A 106 0.63 -1.95 2.35
CA ASN A 106 1.28 -1.51 3.59
C ASN A 106 2.31 -2.54 4.11
N PRO A 107 3.35 -2.86 3.33
CA PRO A 107 4.26 -3.98 3.60
C PRO A 107 5.12 -3.85 4.87
N ASN A 108 5.18 -2.67 5.50
CA ASN A 108 5.87 -2.49 6.79
C ASN A 108 4.97 -2.79 8.00
N MET A 109 3.66 -2.93 7.80
CA MET A 109 2.73 -3.29 8.87
C MET A 109 2.66 -4.82 8.94
N ALA A 110 3.39 -5.40 9.89
CA ALA A 110 3.47 -6.86 10.07
C ALA A 110 2.63 -7.37 11.26
N LYS A 111 2.07 -6.46 12.05
CA LYS A 111 1.31 -6.76 13.26
C LYS A 111 -0.01 -6.00 13.23
N ASP A 112 -1.05 -6.64 13.76
CA ASP A 112 -2.35 -6.01 13.98
C ASP A 112 -2.19 -4.85 14.98
N PRO A 113 -2.66 -3.64 14.65
CA PRO A 113 -2.48 -2.47 15.52
C PRO A 113 -3.29 -2.57 16.82
N LEU A 114 -4.34 -3.40 16.88
CA LEU A 114 -5.17 -3.58 18.07
C LEU A 114 -4.60 -4.65 19.00
N SER A 115 -4.29 -5.83 18.46
CA SER A 115 -3.84 -6.97 19.27
C SER A 115 -2.31 -7.04 19.43
N GLY A 116 -1.54 -6.36 18.57
CA GLY A 116 -0.08 -6.48 18.51
C GLY A 116 0.43 -7.82 17.99
N VAL A 117 -0.49 -8.73 17.59
CA VAL A 117 -0.17 -10.06 17.09
C VAL A 117 0.31 -9.97 15.65
N ALA A 118 1.30 -10.78 15.30
CA ALA A 118 1.80 -10.86 13.92
C ALA A 118 0.70 -11.36 12.98
N VAL A 119 0.56 -10.68 11.84
CA VAL A 119 -0.42 -11.06 10.81
C VAL A 119 0.19 -12.16 9.93
N PRO A 120 -0.46 -13.33 9.80
CA PRO A 120 -0.03 -14.38 8.89
C PRO A 120 0.21 -13.83 7.48
N ASN A 121 1.23 -14.33 6.78
CA ASN A 121 1.62 -13.88 5.44
C ASN A 121 2.01 -12.40 5.32
N CYS A 122 2.11 -11.64 6.42
CA CYS A 122 2.58 -10.24 6.42
C CYS A 122 3.86 -10.04 7.26
N GLY A 123 4.53 -11.12 7.68
CA GLY A 123 5.73 -11.04 8.52
C GLY A 123 6.94 -10.34 7.89
N THR A 124 6.95 -10.19 6.56
CA THR A 124 7.96 -9.42 5.81
C THR A 124 7.30 -8.63 4.69
N MET A 125 7.99 -7.60 4.19
CA MET A 125 7.50 -6.82 3.05
C MET A 125 7.20 -7.69 1.82
N SER A 126 8.07 -8.65 1.51
CA SER A 126 7.87 -9.54 0.37
C SER A 126 6.69 -10.49 0.58
N MET A 127 6.50 -11.02 1.79
CA MET A 127 5.33 -11.86 2.08
C MET A 127 4.03 -11.06 1.93
N HIS A 128 3.98 -9.84 2.47
CA HIS A 128 2.80 -8.97 2.32
C HIS A 128 2.52 -8.68 0.84
N CYS A 129 3.55 -8.30 0.07
CA CYS A 129 3.37 -8.02 -1.36
C CYS A 129 2.89 -9.25 -2.16
N LYS A 130 3.37 -10.46 -1.83
CA LYS A 130 2.87 -11.71 -2.42
C LYS A 130 1.41 -11.96 -2.08
N TYR A 131 1.04 -11.81 -0.81
CA TYR A 131 -0.35 -11.91 -0.39
C TYR A 131 -1.24 -10.93 -1.18
N ILE A 132 -0.82 -9.66 -1.32
CA ILE A 132 -1.55 -8.68 -2.12
C ILE A 132 -1.66 -9.10 -3.58
N TRP A 133 -0.59 -9.65 -4.15
CA TRP A 133 -0.62 -10.17 -5.51
C TRP A 133 -1.69 -11.26 -5.67
N GLU A 134 -1.60 -12.32 -4.86
CA GLU A 134 -2.46 -13.50 -4.95
C GLU A 134 -3.94 -13.19 -4.71
N HIS A 135 -4.24 -12.27 -3.78
CA HIS A 135 -5.61 -11.99 -3.35
C HIS A 135 -6.27 -10.80 -4.06
N PHE A 136 -5.50 -9.86 -4.62
CA PHE A 136 -6.06 -8.62 -5.19
C PHE A 136 -5.59 -8.31 -6.62
N LEU A 137 -4.35 -8.66 -7.01
CA LEU A 137 -3.76 -8.20 -8.27
C LEU A 137 -3.64 -9.29 -9.35
N SER A 138 -3.72 -10.57 -8.96
CA SER A 138 -3.69 -11.68 -9.91
C SER A 138 -4.82 -11.56 -10.93
N LYS A 139 -4.64 -12.15 -12.11
CA LYS A 139 -5.58 -12.02 -13.24
C LYS A 139 -7.01 -12.45 -12.91
N GLU A 140 -7.17 -13.39 -11.99
CA GLU A 140 -8.49 -13.89 -11.55
C GLU A 140 -9.18 -12.96 -10.54
N LYS A 141 -8.43 -12.05 -9.90
CA LYS A 141 -8.90 -11.20 -8.81
C LYS A 141 -9.04 -9.74 -9.22
N CYS A 142 -8.15 -9.25 -10.07
CA CYS A 142 -8.14 -7.87 -10.53
C CYS A 142 -8.89 -7.74 -11.87
N PRO A 143 -9.93 -6.90 -11.97
CA PRO A 143 -10.61 -6.66 -13.25
C PRO A 143 -9.76 -5.86 -14.24
N ALA A 144 -8.76 -5.11 -13.76
CA ALA A 144 -7.93 -4.24 -14.58
C ALA A 144 -7.16 -5.08 -15.63
N THR A 145 -7.18 -4.61 -16.88
CA THR A 145 -6.51 -5.28 -17.99
C THR A 145 -5.01 -5.03 -18.03
N SER A 146 -4.52 -4.04 -17.28
CA SER A 146 -3.09 -3.74 -17.19
C SER A 146 -2.73 -3.20 -15.81
N LEU A 147 -1.58 -3.64 -15.30
CA LEU A 147 -1.04 -3.20 -14.01
C LEU A 147 0.23 -2.36 -14.23
N SER A 148 0.37 -1.28 -13.48
CA SER A 148 1.61 -0.50 -13.37
C SER A 148 2.05 -0.46 -11.90
N ILE A 149 3.31 -0.75 -11.61
CA ILE A 149 3.84 -0.70 -10.25
C ILE A 149 4.78 0.49 -10.11
N MET A 150 4.49 1.37 -9.16
CA MET A 150 5.42 2.41 -8.72
C MET A 150 5.91 2.08 -7.32
N ALA A 151 7.23 1.98 -7.17
CA ALA A 151 7.85 1.54 -5.94
C ALA A 151 9.02 2.43 -5.52
N HIS A 152 9.17 2.64 -4.21
CA HIS A 152 10.27 3.40 -3.63
C HIS A 152 11.20 2.49 -2.81
N SER A 153 12.52 2.58 -3.04
CA SER A 153 13.54 1.86 -2.26
C SER A 153 13.24 0.36 -2.10
N ALA A 154 12.99 -0.12 -0.86
CA ALA A 154 12.68 -1.51 -0.57
C ALA A 154 11.44 -2.05 -1.32
N GLY A 155 10.50 -1.19 -1.69
CA GLY A 155 9.39 -1.56 -2.57
C GLY A 155 9.88 -2.12 -3.91
N GLY A 156 10.99 -1.62 -4.46
CA GLY A 156 11.58 -2.14 -5.70
C GLY A 156 12.08 -3.58 -5.55
N ARG A 157 12.57 -3.97 -4.37
CA ARG A 157 12.93 -5.37 -4.07
C ARG A 157 11.68 -6.26 -4.01
N CYS A 158 10.59 -5.76 -3.47
CA CYS A 158 9.30 -6.45 -3.52
C CYS A 158 8.84 -6.62 -4.97
N THR A 159 8.91 -5.57 -5.79
CA THR A 159 8.60 -5.65 -7.23
C THR A 159 9.43 -6.71 -7.94
N ALA A 160 10.76 -6.75 -7.70
CA ALA A 160 11.62 -7.76 -8.29
C ALA A 160 11.26 -9.20 -7.84
N THR A 161 10.85 -9.35 -6.57
CA THR A 161 10.38 -10.64 -6.04
C THR A 161 9.07 -11.07 -6.72
N LEU A 162 8.10 -10.15 -6.82
CA LEU A 162 6.84 -10.39 -7.52
C LEU A 162 7.07 -10.78 -8.98
N PHE A 163 7.95 -10.05 -9.69
CA PHE A 163 8.30 -10.38 -11.07
C PHE A 163 8.93 -11.77 -11.21
N LYS A 164 9.81 -12.15 -10.26
CA LYS A 164 10.43 -13.48 -10.27
C LYS A 164 9.40 -14.59 -10.08
N ASP A 165 8.48 -14.41 -9.15
CA ASP A 165 7.57 -15.46 -8.72
C ASP A 165 6.30 -15.56 -9.61
N TYR A 166 5.84 -14.43 -10.15
CA TYR A 166 4.63 -14.34 -10.99
C TYR A 166 4.93 -13.85 -12.41
N ARG A 167 6.13 -14.15 -12.93
CA ARG A 167 6.62 -13.69 -14.25
C ARG A 167 5.61 -13.87 -15.39
N ALA A 168 4.90 -14.99 -15.41
CA ALA A 168 3.94 -15.31 -16.47
C ALA A 168 2.73 -14.37 -16.48
N GLU A 169 2.33 -13.82 -15.33
CA GLU A 169 1.24 -12.85 -15.21
C GLU A 169 1.72 -11.42 -15.51
N PHE A 170 2.99 -11.10 -15.23
CA PHE A 170 3.58 -9.78 -15.51
C PHE A 170 3.76 -9.43 -16.99
N LEU A 171 3.83 -10.44 -17.86
CA LEU A 171 4.17 -10.28 -19.28
C LEU A 171 2.94 -10.41 -20.21
N GLN A 172 1.75 -10.58 -19.64
CA GLN A 172 0.47 -10.60 -20.37
C GLN A 172 -0.16 -9.20 -20.35
#